data_AF-A0A4V1VMY0-F1
#
_entry.id   AF-A0A4V1VMY0-F1
#
_cell.length_a   1.000
_cell.length_b   1.000
_cell.length_c   1.000
_cell.angle_alpha   90.00
_cell.angle_beta   90.00
_cell.angle_gamma   90.00
#
_symmetry.space_group_name_H-M   'P 1'
#
loop_
_entity.id
_entity.type
_entity.pdbx_description
1 polymer ?
#
loop_
_entity_poly.entity_id
_entity_poly.type
_entity_poly.pdbx_seq_one_letter_code
_entity_poly.pdbx_strand_id
1 'polypeptide(L)' 'MALKRIDVHADDSDLALIKEAATRVGVSEAELIREGIHRIARVHRACDGPFVTDEETFDLGGHAT' A
#
# COMPACT_ATOMS: atom_id res chain seq x y z
N MET A 1 -8.13 -13.21 -6.84
CA MET A 1 -8.34 -13.71 -5.46
C MET A 1 -9.71 -13.28 -4.99
N ALA A 2 -10.40 -14.08 -4.18
CA ALA A 2 -11.71 -13.70 -3.64
C ALA A 2 -11.58 -12.59 -2.60
N LEU A 3 -12.40 -11.55 -2.71
CA LEU A 3 -12.49 -10.49 -1.69
C LEU A 3 -13.05 -11.09 -0.40
N LYS A 4 -12.39 -10.84 0.73
CA LYS A 4 -12.92 -11.16 2.05
C LYS A 4 -13.68 -9.96 2.60
N ARG A 5 -14.86 -10.21 3.17
CA ARG A 5 -15.62 -9.17 3.89
C ARG A 5 -14.94 -8.87 5.21
N ILE A 6 -14.80 -7.59 5.51
CA ILE A 6 -14.31 -7.06 6.79
C ILE A 6 -15.26 -5.95 7.24
N ASP A 7 -15.35 -5.73 8.54
CA ASP A 7 -16.05 -4.60 9.13
C ASP A 7 -15.03 -3.74 9.89
N VAL A 8 -15.14 -2.41 9.78
CA VAL A 8 -14.23 -1.42 10.36
C VAL A 8 -15.05 -0.29 10.96
N HIS A 9 -14.62 0.20 12.12
CA HIS A 9 -15.17 1.41 12.73
C HIS A 9 -14.31 2.62 12.37
N ALA A 10 -14.94 3.74 12.04
CA ALA A 10 -14.32 5.02 11.78
C ALA A 10 -15.11 6.12 12.50
N ASP A 11 -14.44 7.22 12.82
CA ASP A 11 -15.11 8.43 13.30
C ASP A 11 -16.01 9.04 12.20
N ASP A 12 -17.07 9.75 12.59
CA ASP A 12 -17.99 10.40 11.66
C ASP A 12 -17.28 11.42 10.75
N SER A 13 -16.28 12.14 11.26
CA SER A 13 -15.49 13.10 10.48
C SER A 13 -14.66 12.40 9.40
N ASP A 14 -14.00 11.29 9.75
CA ASP A 14 -13.22 10.51 8.77
C ASP A 14 -14.13 9.89 7.71
N LEU A 15 -15.27 9.35 8.13
CA LEU A 15 -16.25 8.79 7.21
C LEU A 15 -16.76 9.85 6.23
N ALA A 16 -17.08 11.05 6.70
CA ALA A 16 -17.51 12.17 5.85
C ALA A 16 -16.45 12.53 4.80
N LEU A 17 -15.18 12.62 5.19
CA LEU A 17 -14.06 12.89 4.28
C LEU A 17 -13.91 11.80 3.21
N ILE A 18 -14.08 10.52 3.59
CA ILE A 18 -14.04 9.39 2.66
C ILE A 18 -15.17 9.49 1.64
N LYS A 19 -16.40 9.85 2.05
CA LYS A 19 -17.54 10.01 1.12
C LYS A 19 -17.29 11.12 0.10
N GLU A 20 -16.78 12.24 0.57
CA GLU A 20 -16.47 13.39 -0.29
C GLU A 20 -15.37 13.03 -1.29
N ALA A 21 -14.32 12.36 -0.83
CA ALA A 21 -13.24 11.90 -1.70
C ALA A 21 -13.73 10.88 -2.74
N ALA A 22 -14.56 9.91 -2.33
CA ALA A 22 -15.14 8.91 -3.24
C ALA A 22 -16.00 9.58 -4.32
N THR A 23 -16.80 10.58 -3.94
CA THR A 23 -17.60 11.40 -4.87
C THR A 23 -16.73 12.17 -5.85
N ARG A 24 -15.67 12.83 -5.36
CA ARG A 24 -14.74 13.60 -6.20
C ARG A 24 -13.97 12.73 -7.20
N VAL A 25 -13.65 11.49 -6.82
CA VAL A 25 -12.93 10.53 -7.66
C VAL A 25 -13.88 9.74 -8.58
N GLY A 26 -15.18 9.70 -8.26
CA GLY A 26 -16.19 8.97 -9.04
C GLY A 26 -16.19 7.46 -8.78
N VAL A 27 -15.82 7.03 -7.58
CA VAL A 27 -15.77 5.62 -7.17
C VAL A 27 -16.62 5.38 -5.93
N SER A 28 -16.90 4.11 -5.60
CA SER A 28 -17.58 3.78 -4.34
C SER A 28 -16.67 3.98 -3.12
N GLU A 29 -17.25 4.33 -1.97
CA GLU A 29 -16.52 4.42 -0.68
C GLU A 29 -15.72 3.14 -0.39
N ALA A 30 -16.33 1.98 -0.65
CA ALA A 30 -15.71 0.68 -0.44
C ALA A 30 -14.49 0.45 -1.36
N GLU A 31 -14.48 1.01 -2.56
CA GLU A 31 -13.32 0.93 -3.46
C GLU A 31 -12.16 1.78 -2.92
N LEU A 32 -12.45 2.98 -2.44
CA LEU A 32 -11.45 3.86 -1.85
C LEU A 32 -10.83 3.25 -0.58
N ILE A 33 -11.66 2.63 0.27
CA ILE A 33 -11.21 1.91 1.47
C ILE A 33 -10.34 0.69 1.10
N ARG A 34 -10.73 -0.08 0.08
CA ARG A 34 -9.91 -1.20 -0.42
C ARG A 34 -8.54 -0.75 -0.89
N GLU A 35 -8.47 0.36 -1.63
CA GLU A 35 -7.20 0.92 -2.10
C GLU A 35 -6.33 1.37 -0.92
N GLY A 36 -6.92 2.03 0.08
CA GLY A 36 -6.22 2.38 1.32
C GLY A 36 -5.60 1.17 2.01
N ILE A 37 -6.37 0.09 2.17
CA ILE A 37 -5.89 -1.18 2.75
C ILE A 37 -4.75 -1.77 1.92
N HIS A 38 -4.89 -1.82 0.60
CA HIS A 38 -3.85 -2.35 -0.29
C HIS A 38 -2.54 -1.56 -0.19
N ARG A 39 -2.65 -0.23 -0.10
CA ARG A 39 -1.49 0.66 0.04
C ARG A 39 -0.76 0.45 1.36
N ILE A 40 -1.49 0.37 2.47
CA ILE A 40 -0.92 0.07 3.80
C ILE A 40 -0.25 -1.30 3.79
N ALA A 41 -0.94 -2.32 3.27
CA ALA A 41 -0.39 -3.68 3.18
C ALA A 41 0.90 -3.73 2.36
N ARG A 42 0.99 -2.98 1.26
CA ARG A 42 2.20 -2.90 0.43
C ARG A 42 3.36 -2.23 1.17
N VAL A 43 3.11 -1.15 1.91
CA VAL A 43 4.15 -0.42 2.66
C VAL A 43 4.68 -1.24 3.83
N HIS A 44 3.80 -1.95 4.52
CA HIS A 44 4.15 -2.74 5.70
C HIS A 44 4.48 -4.20 5.39
N ARG A 45 4.48 -4.60 4.12
CA ARG A 45 5.01 -5.90 3.72
C ARG A 45 6.50 -5.90 4.04
N ALA A 46 6.87 -6.57 5.13
CA ALA A 46 8.26 -6.88 5.42
C ALA A 46 8.89 -7.50 4.17
N CYS A 47 10.09 -7.06 3.80
CA CYS A 47 10.93 -7.90 2.97
C CYS A 47 11.29 -9.12 3.83
N ASP A 48 10.49 -10.17 3.77
CA ASP A 48 10.78 -11.47 4.40
C ASP A 48 11.94 -12.22 3.70
N GLY A 49 12.61 -11.59 2.74
CA GLY A 49 13.85 -12.10 2.15
C GLY A 49 15.05 -11.44 2.81
N PRO A 50 16.15 -12.17 3.09
CA PRO A 50 17.35 -11.54 3.62
C PRO A 50 17.74 -10.39 2.70
N PHE A 51 17.92 -9.20 3.27
CA PHE A 51 18.84 -8.24 2.66
C PHE A 51 20.11 -9.03 2.38
N VAL A 52 20.58 -8.99 1.13
CA VAL A 52 21.79 -9.70 0.70
C VAL A 52 22.89 -9.39 1.73
N THR A 53 23.10 -10.30 2.67
CA THR A 53 24.29 -10.40 3.49
C THR A 53 25.12 -11.44 2.79
N ASP A 54 25.76 -11.01 1.71
CA ASP A 54 26.91 -11.71 1.23
C ASP A 54 27.91 -10.67 0.73
N GLU A 55 29.16 -10.96 1.03
CA GLU A 55 30.38 -10.17 0.91
C GLU A 55 30.69 -9.62 -0.49
N GLU A 56 29.80 -9.74 -1.47
CA GLU A 56 29.94 -9.11 -2.79
C GLU A 56 29.14 -7.81 -2.85
N THR A 57 29.76 -6.74 -2.36
CA THR A 57 29.40 -5.36 -2.72
C THR A 57 29.28 -5.30 -4.24
N PHE A 58 28.08 -5.01 -4.72
CA PHE A 58 27.73 -4.75 -6.11
C PHE A 58 28.84 -3.94 -6.80
N ASP A 59 29.64 -4.59 -7.66
CA ASP A 59 30.58 -3.93 -8.56
C ASP A 59 29.77 -3.24 -9.67
N LEU A 60 29.27 -2.04 -9.37
CA LEU A 60 28.52 -1.21 -10.30
C LEU A 60 29.49 -0.44 -11.20
N GLY A 61 30.15 -1.18 -12.09
CA GLY A 61 30.80 -0.63 -13.27
C GLY A 61 32.15 0.01 -13.00
N GLY A 62 33.21 -0.77 -13.23
CA GLY A 62 34.54 -0.25 -13.51
C GLY A 62 34.46 0.88 -14.54
N HIS A 63 34.97 2.04 -14.16
CA HIS A 63 35.08 3.24 -14.96
C HIS A 63 35.84 2.90 -16.26
N ALA A 64 35.13 2.90 -17.40
CA ALA A 64 35.75 2.79 -18.71
C ALA A 64 36.56 4.06 -18.97
N THR A 65 37.87 3.99 -18.78
CA THR A 65 38.86 4.98 -19.23
C THR A 65 39.32 4.67 -20.64
#